data_AF-A0AAV6A1Y5-F1
#
_entry.id   AF-A0AAV6A1Y5-F1
#
_cell.length_a   1.000
_cell.length_b   1.000
_cell.length_c   1.000
_cell.angle_alpha   90.00
_cell.angle_beta   90.00
_cell.angle_gamma   90.00
#
_symmetry.space_group_name_H-M   'P 1'
#
loop_
_entity.id
_entity.type
_entity.pdbx_description
1 polymer ?
#
loop_
_entity_poly.entity_id
_entity_poly.type
_entity_poly.pdbx_seq_one_letter_code
_entity_poly.pdbx_strand_id
1 'polypeptide(L)'
;MGFLTTQDEQAVQKEFEKLTGPVTLSVFASELGSENNSQVVALIKEVGALSDKITVKVLNPYIERDETAAYGISVTPAVAVEGSKDYGIRFLGVPAGYEFSNLIDAIIAVSRGEPQLKDESKAALAGLAQDVTIKVFATPT
;
A
#
# COMPACT_ATOMS: atom_id res chain seq x y z
N MET A 1 -3.17 -20.98 7.84
CA MET A 1 -4.27 -20.11 8.31
C MET A 1 -4.06 -18.79 7.60
N GLY A 2 -5.08 -18.26 6.92
CA GLY A 2 -4.95 -16.96 6.24
C GLY A 2 -4.73 -15.83 7.23
N PHE A 3 -4.20 -14.71 6.76
CA PHE A 3 -4.13 -13.48 7.56
C PHE A 3 -5.52 -12.93 7.85
N LEU A 4 -6.42 -13.04 6.89
CA LEU A 4 -7.80 -12.57 7.00
C LEU A 4 -8.73 -13.70 7.43
N THR A 5 -9.61 -13.41 8.38
CA THR A 5 -10.77 -14.27 8.64
C THR A 5 -11.84 -14.02 7.57
N THR A 6 -12.80 -14.94 7.41
CA THR A 6 -13.93 -14.75 6.49
C THR A 6 -14.73 -13.47 6.78
N GLN A 7 -14.79 -13.04 8.06
CA GLN A 7 -15.44 -11.78 8.43
C GLN A 7 -14.63 -10.57 7.93
N ASP A 8 -13.30 -10.63 8.02
CA ASP A 8 -12.42 -9.57 7.53
C ASP A 8 -12.50 -9.46 6.00
N GLU A 9 -12.48 -10.60 5.29
CA GLU A 9 -12.64 -10.65 3.84
C GLU A 9 -13.94 -9.96 3.38
N GLN A 10 -15.07 -10.26 4.04
CA GLN A 10 -16.36 -9.64 3.72
C GLN A 10 -16.36 -8.12 3.99
N ALA A 11 -15.75 -7.69 5.10
CA ALA A 11 -15.64 -6.28 5.43
C ALA A 11 -14.79 -5.53 4.39
N VAL A 12 -13.64 -6.10 4.01
CA VAL A 12 -12.75 -5.51 3.00
C VAL A 12 -13.40 -5.50 1.62
N GLN A 13 -14.10 -6.57 1.22
CA GLN A 13 -14.86 -6.60 -0.04
C GLN A 13 -15.90 -5.48 -0.10
N LYS A 14 -16.63 -5.25 0.99
CA LYS A 14 -17.60 -4.15 1.09
C LYS A 14 -16.93 -2.78 0.97
N GLU A 15 -15.77 -2.60 1.58
CA GLU A 15 -14.99 -1.37 1.43
C GLU A 15 -14.48 -1.19 -0.01
N PHE A 16 -14.13 -2.29 -0.68
CA PHE A 16 -13.68 -2.29 -2.07
C PHE A 16 -14.77 -2.00 -3.11
N GLU A 17 -16.04 -1.98 -2.73
CA GLU A 17 -17.11 -1.40 -3.57
C GLU A 17 -16.87 0.09 -3.85
N LYS A 18 -16.09 0.78 -3.01
CA LYS A 18 -15.73 2.20 -3.17
C LYS A 18 -14.59 2.42 -4.19
N LEU A 19 -14.01 1.36 -4.75
CA LEU A 19 -12.92 1.46 -5.73
C LEU A 19 -13.41 1.98 -7.07
N THR A 20 -12.84 3.10 -7.51
CA THR A 20 -13.25 3.77 -8.75
C THR A 20 -12.31 3.43 -9.90
N GLY A 21 -10.99 3.47 -9.68
CA GLY A 21 -9.97 3.08 -10.64
C GLY A 21 -9.21 1.78 -10.30
N PRO A 22 -8.29 1.35 -11.19
CA PRO A 22 -7.38 0.24 -10.92
C PRO A 22 -6.33 0.62 -9.86
N VAL A 23 -5.87 -0.37 -9.10
CA VAL A 23 -4.83 -0.23 -8.07
C VAL A 23 -3.75 -1.28 -8.30
N THR A 24 -2.49 -0.89 -8.21
CA THR A 24 -1.35 -1.82 -8.18
C THR A 24 -0.74 -1.82 -6.78
N LEU A 25 -0.56 -3.02 -6.22
CA LEU A 25 0.17 -3.26 -4.97
C LEU A 25 1.49 -3.93 -5.31
N SER A 26 2.58 -3.16 -5.27
CA SER A 26 3.92 -3.64 -5.56
C SER A 26 4.63 -3.97 -4.24
N VAL A 27 4.82 -5.27 -3.97
CA VAL A 27 5.46 -5.79 -2.75
C VAL A 27 6.92 -6.05 -3.01
N PHE A 28 7.79 -5.42 -2.22
CA PHE A 28 9.23 -5.56 -2.29
C PHE A 28 9.67 -6.46 -1.15
N ALA A 29 9.93 -7.73 -1.48
CA ALA A 29 10.24 -8.78 -0.53
C ALA A 29 11.08 -9.87 -1.19
N SER A 30 11.95 -10.52 -0.41
CA SER A 30 12.77 -11.64 -0.89
C SER A 30 12.49 -12.90 -0.09
N GLU A 31 12.54 -14.07 -0.73
CA GLU A 31 12.42 -15.37 -0.05
C GLU A 31 13.56 -15.64 0.95
N LEU A 32 14.73 -15.02 0.74
CA LEU A 32 15.87 -15.06 1.66
C LEU A 32 15.73 -14.08 2.85
N GLY A 33 14.61 -13.37 2.92
CA GLY A 33 14.33 -12.36 3.94
C GLY A 33 13.83 -12.94 5.27
N SER A 34 13.53 -12.06 6.21
CA SER A 34 12.88 -12.41 7.48
C SER A 34 11.45 -12.92 7.29
N GLU A 35 10.87 -13.54 8.32
CA GLU A 35 9.48 -13.99 8.36
C GLU A 35 8.49 -12.89 7.91
N ASN A 36 8.75 -11.63 8.29
CA ASN A 36 7.92 -10.50 7.87
C ASN A 36 7.76 -10.39 6.34
N ASN A 37 8.73 -10.84 5.55
CA ASN A 37 8.63 -10.83 4.08
C ASN A 37 7.53 -11.77 3.59
N SER A 38 7.51 -13.00 4.09
CA SER A 38 6.47 -13.97 3.70
C SER A 38 5.10 -13.53 4.23
N GLN A 39 5.05 -12.93 5.43
CA GLN A 39 3.83 -12.37 6.00
C GLN A 39 3.24 -11.25 5.15
N VAL A 40 4.03 -10.24 4.74
CA VAL A 40 3.56 -9.16 3.85
C VAL A 40 3.09 -9.71 2.51
N VAL A 41 3.86 -10.61 1.89
CA VAL A 41 3.47 -11.19 0.59
C VAL A 41 2.16 -11.96 0.70
N ALA A 42 1.95 -12.73 1.76
CA ALA A 42 0.71 -13.46 2.00
C ALA A 42 -0.47 -12.51 2.21
N LEU A 43 -0.34 -11.54 3.11
CA LEU A 43 -1.37 -10.54 3.40
C LEU A 43 -1.79 -9.77 2.14
N ILE A 44 -0.83 -9.24 1.38
CA ILE A 44 -1.15 -8.45 0.18
C ILE A 44 -1.76 -9.30 -0.93
N LYS A 45 -1.37 -10.58 -1.06
CA LYS A 45 -2.02 -11.50 -1.99
C LYS A 45 -3.47 -11.79 -1.61
N GLU A 46 -3.74 -12.01 -0.32
CA GLU A 46 -5.11 -12.19 0.19
C GLU A 46 -5.95 -10.95 -0.09
N VAL A 47 -5.45 -9.75 0.25
CA VAL A 47 -6.14 -8.48 -0.02
C VAL A 47 -6.38 -8.26 -1.52
N GLY A 48 -5.36 -8.51 -2.36
CA GLY A 48 -5.48 -8.35 -3.80
C GLY A 48 -6.48 -9.28 -4.45
N ALA A 49 -6.71 -10.47 -3.87
CA ALA A 49 -7.70 -11.42 -4.36
C ALA A 49 -9.16 -10.99 -4.06
N LEU A 50 -9.38 -9.97 -3.23
CA LEU A 50 -10.72 -9.50 -2.86
C LEU A 50 -11.33 -8.52 -3.87
N SER A 51 -10.59 -8.10 -4.91
CA SER A 51 -11.13 -7.25 -5.97
C SER A 51 -10.38 -7.40 -7.29
N ASP A 52 -11.12 -7.53 -8.39
CA ASP A 52 -10.56 -7.57 -9.75
C ASP A 52 -9.87 -6.26 -10.17
N LYS A 53 -10.09 -5.16 -9.44
CA LYS A 53 -9.44 -3.86 -9.68
C LYS A 53 -8.02 -3.80 -9.12
N ILE A 54 -7.62 -4.77 -8.29
CA ILE A 54 -6.32 -4.77 -7.62
C ILE A 54 -5.39 -5.77 -8.31
N THR A 55 -4.23 -5.29 -8.73
CA THR A 55 -3.14 -6.13 -9.25
C THR A 55 -2.01 -6.18 -8.24
N VAL A 56 -1.58 -7.38 -7.87
CA VAL A 56 -0.43 -7.57 -6.96
C VAL A 56 0.80 -7.95 -7.75
N LYS A 57 1.90 -7.23 -7.53
CA LYS A 57 3.24 -7.55 -8.04
C LYS A 57 4.15 -7.87 -6.86
N VAL A 58 4.98 -8.89 -7.00
CA VAL A 58 6.01 -9.21 -6.01
C VAL A 58 7.37 -9.08 -6.68
N LEU A 59 8.19 -8.18 -6.16
CA LEU A 59 9.51 -7.82 -6.66
C LEU A 59 10.54 -8.21 -5.60
N ASN A 60 11.61 -8.86 -6.04
CA ASN A 60 12.75 -9.21 -5.21
C ASN A 60 13.78 -8.08 -5.24
N PRO A 61 13.99 -7.36 -4.13
CA PRO A 61 14.88 -6.19 -4.08
C PRO A 61 16.35 -6.49 -4.44
N TYR A 62 16.78 -7.76 -4.39
CA TYR A 62 18.12 -8.18 -4.79
C TYR A 62 18.27 -8.44 -6.29
N ILE A 63 17.17 -8.72 -6.98
CA ILE A 63 17.12 -8.97 -8.43
C ILE A 63 16.70 -7.68 -9.14
N GLU A 64 15.55 -7.11 -8.74
CA GLU A 64 14.99 -5.88 -9.30
C GLU A 64 15.50 -4.62 -8.58
N ARG A 65 16.83 -4.48 -8.54
CA ARG A 65 17.52 -3.40 -7.79
C ARG A 65 17.16 -1.99 -8.27
N ASP A 66 17.21 -1.77 -9.58
CA ASP A 66 16.97 -0.46 -10.17
C ASP A 66 15.51 -0.04 -10.00
N GLU A 67 14.58 -0.98 -10.16
CA GLU A 67 13.15 -0.75 -9.90
C GLU A 67 12.92 -0.44 -8.41
N THR A 68 13.47 -1.24 -7.49
CA THR A 68 13.35 -0.99 -6.04
C THR A 68 13.87 0.40 -5.65
N ALA A 69 15.02 0.80 -6.21
CA ALA A 69 15.60 2.13 -5.97
C ALA A 69 14.72 3.25 -6.53
N ALA A 70 14.11 3.06 -7.70
CA ALA A 70 13.20 4.04 -8.30
C ALA A 70 11.96 4.30 -7.43
N TYR A 71 11.49 3.31 -6.66
CA TYR A 71 10.39 3.47 -5.70
C TYR A 71 10.80 4.13 -4.38
N GLY A 72 12.09 4.48 -4.20
CA GLY A 72 12.62 5.06 -2.97
C GLY A 72 12.71 4.07 -1.81
N ILE A 73 12.71 2.77 -2.10
CA ILE A 73 12.65 1.72 -1.08
C ILE A 73 14.07 1.36 -0.65
N SER A 74 14.35 1.59 0.63
CA SER A 74 15.65 1.28 1.27
C SER A 74 15.53 0.19 2.34
N VAL A 75 14.31 -0.18 2.72
CA VAL A 75 14.01 -1.15 3.78
C VAL A 75 12.92 -2.10 3.28
N THR A 76 13.10 -3.40 3.53
CA THR A 76 12.17 -4.46 3.15
C THR A 76 11.74 -5.28 4.38
N PRO A 77 10.53 -5.83 4.42
CA PRO A 77 9.53 -5.79 3.35
C PRO A 77 8.88 -4.41 3.22
N ALA A 78 8.46 -4.07 2.00
CA ALA A 78 7.75 -2.83 1.73
C ALA A 78 6.61 -3.06 0.73
N VAL A 79 5.58 -2.22 0.80
CA VAL A 79 4.45 -2.22 -0.13
C VAL A 79 4.28 -0.82 -0.69
N ALA A 80 4.36 -0.70 -2.01
CA ALA A 80 3.93 0.49 -2.72
C ALA A 80 2.47 0.35 -3.13
N VAL A 81 1.69 1.41 -2.88
CA VAL A 81 0.27 1.48 -3.23
C VAL A 81 0.09 2.52 -4.33
N GLU A 82 -0.28 2.06 -5.52
CA GLU A 82 -0.32 2.85 -6.74
C GLU A 82 -1.73 2.85 -7.34
N GLY A 83 -2.19 4.00 -7.84
CA GLY A 83 -3.45 4.09 -8.57
C GLY A 83 -3.19 4.12 -10.08
N SER A 84 -3.76 5.11 -10.77
CA SER A 84 -3.42 5.43 -12.17
C SER A 84 -1.95 5.85 -12.37
N LYS A 85 -1.27 6.22 -11.28
CA LYS A 85 0.16 6.51 -11.18
C LYS A 85 0.64 6.21 -9.77
N ASP A 86 1.95 6.26 -9.57
CA ASP A 86 2.54 6.24 -8.25
C ASP A 86 2.34 7.59 -7.54
N TYR A 87 1.63 7.57 -6.41
CA TYR A 87 1.38 8.74 -5.56
C TYR A 87 2.39 8.85 -4.40
N GLY A 88 3.39 7.96 -4.34
CA GLY A 88 4.44 7.98 -3.31
C GLY A 88 4.05 7.34 -1.98
N ILE A 89 2.96 6.57 -1.92
CA ILE A 89 2.51 5.88 -0.70
C ILE A 89 3.29 4.58 -0.52
N ARG A 90 3.96 4.44 0.64
CA ARG A 90 4.76 3.26 1.00
C ARG A 90 4.45 2.81 2.42
N PHE A 91 4.20 1.52 2.59
CA PHE A 91 4.18 0.85 3.90
C PHE A 91 5.49 0.09 4.05
N LEU A 92 6.25 0.39 5.10
CA LEU A 92 7.53 -0.29 5.40
C LEU A 92 7.32 -1.21 6.61
N GLY A 93 7.43 -2.52 6.40
CA GLY A 93 7.05 -3.54 7.39
C GLY A 93 5.69 -4.18 7.10
N VAL A 94 5.14 -4.88 8.09
CA VAL A 94 3.84 -5.58 7.99
C VAL A 94 2.70 -4.62 8.36
N PRO A 95 1.78 -4.26 7.44
CA PRO A 95 0.64 -3.40 7.73
C PRO A 95 -0.50 -4.20 8.40
N ALA A 96 -0.24 -4.71 9.61
CA ALA A 96 -1.21 -5.49 10.41
C ALA A 96 -1.77 -4.67 11.59
N GLY A 97 -2.79 -5.22 12.26
CA GLY A 97 -3.45 -4.53 13.37
C GLY A 97 -4.18 -3.27 12.91
N TYR A 98 -4.06 -2.16 13.65
CA TYR A 98 -4.67 -0.88 13.26
C TYR A 98 -4.11 -0.31 11.94
N GLU A 99 -2.91 -0.71 11.52
CA GLU A 99 -2.34 -0.25 10.25
C GLU A 99 -2.99 -0.95 9.05
N PHE A 100 -3.71 -2.05 9.27
CA PHE A 100 -4.45 -2.73 8.21
C PHE A 100 -5.55 -1.84 7.63
N SER A 101 -6.29 -1.11 8.46
CA SER A 101 -7.31 -0.17 7.94
C SER A 101 -6.68 0.96 7.13
N ASN A 102 -5.49 1.44 7.53
CA ASN A 102 -4.76 2.46 6.77
C ASN A 102 -4.34 1.96 5.38
N LEU A 103 -3.98 0.67 5.26
CA LEU A 103 -3.73 0.06 3.96
C LEU A 103 -4.99 0.07 3.07
N ILE A 104 -6.15 -0.31 3.62
CA ILE A 104 -7.42 -0.31 2.89
C ILE A 104 -7.80 1.12 2.45
N ASP A 105 -7.67 2.09 3.36
CA ASP A 105 -7.94 3.51 3.06
C ASP A 105 -7.00 4.05 1.98
N ALA A 106 -5.72 3.68 2.01
CA ALA A 106 -4.75 4.05 0.99
C ALA A 106 -5.13 3.47 -0.39
N ILE A 107 -5.52 2.19 -0.45
CA ILE A 107 -6.01 1.54 -1.69
C ILE A 107 -7.20 2.30 -2.25
N ILE A 108 -8.19 2.63 -1.41
CA ILE A 108 -9.38 3.38 -1.83
C ILE A 108 -9.00 4.76 -2.35
N ALA A 109 -8.15 5.48 -1.62
CA ALA A 109 -7.70 6.82 -1.97
C ALA A 109 -6.99 6.86 -3.32
N VAL A 110 -6.02 5.96 -3.56
CA VAL A 110 -5.30 5.94 -4.84
C VAL A 110 -6.18 5.48 -6.00
N SER A 111 -7.19 4.64 -5.75
CA SER A 111 -8.16 4.25 -6.79
C SER A 111 -8.96 5.46 -7.31
N ARG A 112 -9.24 6.44 -6.44
CA ARG A 112 -9.96 7.67 -6.79
C ARG A 112 -9.08 8.65 -7.54
N GLY A 113 -7.79 8.70 -7.22
CA GLY A 113 -6.84 9.62 -7.82
C GLY A 113 -7.06 11.11 -7.48
N GLU A 114 -8.09 11.42 -6.68
CA GLU A 114 -8.42 12.78 -6.25
C GLU A 114 -8.40 12.89 -4.71
N PRO A 115 -7.69 13.90 -4.16
CA PRO A 115 -7.63 14.11 -2.72
C PRO A 115 -8.97 14.59 -2.17
N GLN A 116 -9.48 13.90 -1.15
CA GLN A 116 -10.68 14.30 -0.39
C GLN A 116 -10.35 15.34 0.69
N LEU A 117 -9.71 16.43 0.27
CA LEU A 117 -9.35 17.54 1.13
C LEU A 117 -10.27 18.73 0.86
N LYS A 118 -10.45 19.57 1.88
CA LYS A 118 -11.12 20.86 1.73
C LYS A 118 -10.32 21.76 0.78
N ASP A 119 -10.99 22.69 0.12
CA ASP A 119 -10.35 23.58 -0.85
C ASP A 119 -9.27 24.45 -0.21
N GLU A 120 -9.45 24.85 1.05
CA GLU A 120 -8.44 25.60 1.79
C GLU A 120 -7.16 24.77 2.00
N SER A 121 -7.29 23.48 2.30
CA SER A 121 -6.15 22.56 2.43
C SER A 121 -5.44 22.37 1.08
N LYS A 122 -6.19 22.22 -0.01
CA LYS A 122 -5.61 22.10 -1.36
C LYS A 122 -4.84 23.36 -1.75
N ALA A 123 -5.41 24.54 -1.47
CA ALA A 123 -4.76 25.83 -1.74
C ALA A 123 -3.47 26.00 -0.92
N ALA A 124 -3.48 25.62 0.35
CA ALA A 124 -2.27 25.66 1.19
C ALA A 124 -1.19 24.70 0.68
N LEU A 125 -1.56 23.46 0.31
CA LEU A 125 -0.62 22.46 -0.22
C LEU A 125 -0.06 22.84 -1.60
N ALA A 126 -0.83 23.54 -2.42
CA ALA A 126 -0.36 24.07 -3.71
C ALA A 126 0.75 25.12 -3.56
N GLY A 127 0.90 25.73 -2.38
CA GLY A 127 1.95 26.68 -2.06
C GLY A 127 3.27 26.07 -1.59
N LEU A 128 3.39 24.74 -1.53
CA LEU A 128 4.64 24.07 -1.13
C LEU A 128 5.75 24.35 -2.15
N ALA A 129 6.86 24.93 -1.68
CA ALA A 129 7.98 25.34 -2.52
C ALA A 129 8.97 24.22 -2.87
N GLN A 130 8.83 23.06 -2.22
CA GLN A 130 9.71 21.90 -2.37
C GLN A 130 8.94 20.62 -2.06
N ASP A 131 9.46 19.49 -2.54
CA ASP A 131 8.92 18.18 -2.23
C ASP A 131 9.01 17.88 -0.74
N VAL A 132 7.95 17.29 -0.19
CA VAL A 132 7.86 16.95 1.23
C VAL A 132 7.72 15.44 1.39
N THR A 133 8.67 14.83 2.11
CA THR A 133 8.61 13.42 2.49
C THR A 133 8.07 13.30 3.91
N ILE A 134 6.87 12.72 4.05
CA ILE A 134 6.26 12.45 5.35
C ILE A 134 6.60 11.02 5.77
N LYS A 135 7.15 10.86 6.98
CA LYS A 135 7.40 9.56 7.60
C LYS A 135 6.56 9.42 8.86
N VAL A 136 5.66 8.45 8.87
CA VAL A 136 4.83 8.12 10.03
C VAL A 136 5.38 6.83 10.64
N PHE A 137 5.73 6.89 11.93
CA PHE A 137 6.25 5.74 12.67
C PHE A 137 5.17 5.22 13.60
N ALA A 138 4.82 3.95 13.45
CA ALA A 138 3.81 3.28 14.26
C ALA A 138 4.37 1.95 14.78
N THR A 139 3.81 1.47 15.90
CA THR A 139 4.07 0.14 16.44
C THR A 139 2.83 -0.72 16.26
N PRO A 140 2.94 -1.96 15.77
CA PRO A 140 1.82 -2.90 15.78
C PRO A 140 1.36 -3.10 17.23
N THR A 141 0.06 -2.99 17.48
CA THR A 141 -0.57 -3.32 18.78
C THR A 141 -1.24 -4.66 18.74
#